data_AF-W9L796-F1
#
_entry.id   AF-W9L796-F1
#
_cell.length_a   1.000
_cell.length_b   1.000
_cell.length_c   1.000
_cell.angle_alpha   90.00
_cell.angle_beta   90.00
_cell.angle_gamma   90.00
#
_symmetry.space_group_name_H-M   'P 1'
#
loop_
_entity.id
_entity.type
_entity.pdbx_description
1 polymer ?
#
loop_
_entity_poly.entity_id
_entity_poly.type
_entity_poly.pdbx_seq_one_letter_code
_entity_poly.pdbx_strand_id
1 'polypeptide(L)' 'MVGIKHVLESRYYDKLKLQRALEKRFPDQDGKFDLKNVNEKWVFYAPEQATKEDLKDAEIIPTS' A
#
# COMPACT_ATOMS: atom_id res chain seq x y z
N MET A 1 15.63 1.72 8.63
CA MET A 1 14.22 1.64 8.21
C MET A 1 13.44 1.09 9.38
N VAL A 2 12.48 1.84 9.93
CA VAL A 2 11.66 1.39 11.07
C VAL A 2 10.25 1.18 10.53
N GLY A 3 9.98 -0.01 10.03
CA GLY A 3 8.68 -0.38 9.48
C GLY A 3 8.62 -1.89 9.30
N ILE A 4 7.46 -2.47 9.59
CA ILE A 4 7.20 -3.88 9.37
C ILE A 4 6.90 -4.05 7.88
N LYS A 5 7.45 -5.11 7.28
CA LYS A 5 7.17 -5.47 5.88
C LYS A 5 5.74 -5.98 5.78
N HIS A 6 4.92 -5.32 4.97
CA HIS A 6 3.56 -5.73 4.64
C HIS A 6 3.48 -6.13 3.17
N VAL A 7 2.66 -7.15 2.90
CA VAL A 7 2.43 -7.67 1.55
C VAL A 7 0.93 -7.70 1.31
N LEU A 8 0.47 -7.02 0.27
CA LEU A 8 -0.92 -7.08 -0.16
C LEU A 8 -1.16 -8.37 -0.94
N GLU A 9 -2.31 -8.98 -0.69
CA GLU A 9 -2.73 -10.20 -1.37
C GLU A 9 -3.14 -9.93 -2.83
N SER A 10 -3.65 -8.73 -3.11
CA SER A 10 -4.06 -8.33 -4.45
C SER A 10 -2.97 -7.53 -5.18
N ARG A 11 -2.84 -7.82 -6.49
CA ARG A 11 -1.99 -7.11 -7.44
C ARG A 11 -2.62 -5.82 -7.95
N TYR A 12 -3.96 -5.77 -7.89
CA TYR A 12 -4.77 -4.76 -8.54
C TYR A 12 -4.88 -3.53 -7.66
N TYR A 13 -3.77 -2.81 -7.51
CA TYR A 13 -3.73 -1.51 -6.89
C TYR A 13 -3.06 -0.51 -7.81
N ASP A 14 -3.58 0.71 -7.85
CA ASP A 14 -2.92 1.83 -8.47
C ASP A 14 -1.79 2.31 -7.56
N LYS A 15 -0.56 2.37 -8.09
CA LYS A 15 0.63 2.73 -7.30
C LYS A 15 0.50 4.10 -6.63
N LEU A 16 0.01 5.11 -7.36
CA LEU A 16 -0.06 6.48 -6.86
C LEU A 16 -1.14 6.60 -5.80
N LYS A 17 -2.30 5.98 -6.01
CA LYS A 17 -3.38 5.95 -5.02
C LYS A 17 -2.99 5.15 -3.79
N LEU A 18 -2.27 4.03 -3.97
CA LEU A 18 -1.77 3.20 -2.87
C LEU A 18 -0.77 3.98 -2.01
N GLN A 19 0.17 4.68 -2.65
CA GLN A 19 1.10 5.55 -1.94
C GLN A 19 0.36 6.65 -1.15
N ARG A 20 -0.59 7.35 -1.78
CA ARG A 20 -1.39 8.37 -1.10
C ARG A 20 -2.23 7.82 0.05
N ALA A 21 -2.77 6.62 -0.08
CA ALA A 21 -3.51 5.96 0.99
C ALA A 21 -2.62 5.67 2.20
N LEU A 22 -1.40 5.18 1.94
CA LEU A 22 -0.39 4.94 2.98
C LEU A 22 0.08 6.25 3.64
N GLU A 23 0.33 7.30 2.85
CA GLU A 23 0.70 8.64 3.35
C GLU A 23 -0.42 9.25 4.21
N LYS A 24 -1.68 9.05 3.82
CA LYS A 24 -2.84 9.51 4.60
C LYS A 24 -3.00 8.76 5.92
N ARG A 25 -2.73 7.45 5.94
CA ARG A 25 -2.83 6.62 7.16
C ARG A 25 -1.66 6.83 8.11
N PHE A 26 -0.47 7.06 7.55
CA PHE A 26 0.77 7.25 8.28
C PHE A 26 1.46 8.56 7.87
N PRO A 27 0.89 9.72 8.26
CA PRO A 27 1.44 11.03 7.88
C PRO A 27 2.89 11.24 8.38
N ASP A 28 3.27 10.61 9.49
CA ASP A 28 4.64 10.61 10.01
C ASP A 28 5.65 9.83 9.15
N GLN A 29 5.18 9.01 8.20
CA GLN A 29 5.99 8.17 7.33
C GLN A 29 5.98 8.63 5.86
N ASP A 30 5.62 9.90 5.60
CA ASP A 30 5.54 10.49 4.26
C ASP A 30 6.73 10.10 3.37
N GLY A 31 6.45 9.44 2.24
CA GLY A 31 7.45 8.96 1.28
C GLY A 31 8.38 7.81 1.73
N LYS A 32 8.20 7.21 2.92
CA LYS A 32 9.13 6.20 3.49
C LYS A 32 8.67 4.74 3.37
N PHE A 33 7.60 4.48 2.62
CA PHE A 33 6.99 3.14 2.54
C PHE A 33 7.75 2.13 1.65
N ASP A 34 8.73 2.55 0.84
CA ASP A 34 9.48 1.69 -0.10
C ASP A 34 8.54 0.80 -0.94
N LEU A 35 7.45 1.39 -1.44
CA LEU A 35 6.38 0.69 -2.16
C LEU A 35 6.89 0.04 -3.45
N LYS A 36 6.84 -1.28 -3.52
CA LYS A 36 7.32 -2.10 -4.64
C LYS A 36 6.28 -3.12 -5.07
N ASN A 37 6.22 -3.43 -6.36
CA ASN A 37 5.47 -4.57 -6.88
C ASN A 37 6.47 -5.71 -7.14
N VAL A 38 6.31 -6.83 -6.43
CA VAL A 38 7.19 -8.00 -6.49
C VAL A 38 6.33 -9.25 -6.64
N ASN A 39 6.57 -10.05 -7.69
CA ASN A 39 5.78 -11.26 -7.98
C ASN A 39 4.28 -10.98 -7.98
N GLU A 40 3.88 -9.89 -8.63
CA GLU A 40 2.48 -9.45 -8.70
C GLU A 40 1.87 -9.09 -7.35
N LYS A 41 2.67 -8.88 -6.30
CA LYS A 41 2.20 -8.44 -4.99
C LYS A 41 2.80 -7.10 -4.62
N TRP A 42 1.99 -6.23 -4.05
CA TRP A 42 2.48 -4.97 -3.51
C TRP A 42 3.12 -5.20 -2.15
N VAL A 43 4.34 -4.70 -1.99
CA VAL A 43 5.15 -4.79 -0.78
C VAL A 43 5.48 -3.37 -0.34
N PHE A 44 5.28 -3.09 0.94
CA PHE A 44 5.61 -1.80 1.55
C PHE A 44 6.02 -1.97 3.01
N TYR A 45 6.61 -0.93 3.60
CA TYR A 45 7.04 -0.91 4.99
C TYR A 45 6.26 0.15 5.76
N ALA A 46 5.57 -0.26 6.81
CA ALA A 46 4.75 0.61 7.64
C ALA A 46 4.78 0.14 9.11
N PRO A 47 4.52 1.02 10.09
CA PRO A 47 4.52 0.65 11.51
C PRO A 47 3.45 -0.40 11.85
N GLU A 48 2.32 -0.39 11.13
CA GLU A 48 1.21 -1.32 11.28
C GLU A 48 0.61 -1.66 9.90
N GLN A 49 -0.23 -2.69 9.83
CA GLN A 49 -0.84 -3.14 8.58
C GLN A 49 -1.96 -2.18 8.16
N ALA A 50 -1.92 -1.71 6.91
CA ALA A 50 -3.03 -0.95 6.34
C ALA A 50 -4.24 -1.88 6.12
N THR A 51 -5.43 -1.43 6.49
CA THR A 51 -6.66 -2.22 6.33
C THR A 51 -7.18 -2.13 4.90
N LYS A 52 -8.09 -3.04 4.52
CA LYS A 52 -8.75 -2.95 3.22
C LYS A 52 -9.51 -1.62 3.03
N GLU A 53 -10.08 -1.07 4.10
CA GLU A 53 -10.78 0.22 4.04
C GLU A 53 -9.84 1.40 3.77
N ASP A 54 -8.62 1.36 4.32
CA ASP A 54 -7.59 2.36 4.03
C ASP A 54 -7.19 2.34 2.54
N LEU A 55 -7.20 1.14 1.95
CA LEU A 55 -6.72 0.88 0.60
C LEU A 55 -7.82 0.86 -0.47
N LYS A 56 -9.09 1.03 -0.08
CA LYS A 56 -10.25 0.90 -0.99
C LYS A 56 -10.16 1.82 -2.20
N ASP A 57 -9.65 3.04 -2.01
CA ASP A 57 -9.51 4.04 -3.07
C ASP A 57 -8.39 3.68 -4.05
N ALA A 58 -7.43 2.87 -3.61
CA ALA A 58 -6.31 2.39 -4.41
C ALA A 58 -6.62 1.07 -5.16
N GLU A 59 -7.63 0.32 -4.73
CA GLU A 59 -8.00 -0.97 -5.32
C GLU A 59 -8.56 -0.75 -6.74
N ILE A 60 -7.92 -1.36 -7.73
CA ILE A 60 -8.41 -1.41 -9.10
C ILE A 60 -9.37 -2.59 -9.15
N ILE A 61 -10.67 -2.31 -9.23
CA ILE A 61 -11.67 -3.36 -9.47
C ILE A 61 -11.56 -3.75 -10.94
N PRO A 62 -11.10 -4.97 -11.30
CA PRO A 62 -11.15 -5.39 -12.68
C PRO A 62 -12.62 -5.52 -13.09
N THR A 63 -13.12 -4.58 -13.88
CA THR A 63 -14.39 -4.76 -14.58
C THR A 63 -14.22 -5.93 -15.55
N SER A 64 -14.83 -7.07 -15.25
CA SER A 64 -15.01 -8.20 -16.18
C SER A 64 -15.88 -7.80 -17.36
#